data_AF-A0A8H8IMC4-F1
#
_entry.id   AF-A0A8H8IMC4-F1
#
_cell.length_a   1.000
_cell.length_b   1.000
_cell.length_c   1.000
_cell.angle_alpha   90.00
_cell.angle_beta   90.00
_cell.angle_gamma   90.00
#
_symmetry.space_group_name_H-M   'P 1'
#
loop_
_entity.id
_entity.type
_entity.pdbx_description
1 polymer ?
#
loop_
_entity_poly.entity_id
_entity_poly.type
_entity_poly.pdbx_seq_one_letter_code
_entity_poly.pdbx_strand_id
1 'polypeptide(L)'
;MAAVATPPGPALVVGSLGTAQDGRYQALITELSQSEDLKSLGSDAVERQILDRILDGGKSLLQFYYSSAHVLVTPADYASSAAQLHFLAATLAKALAPNGKAHFSNPPASLESELTAAGLQIAAAAAVRLPRRTNGDKASKAALWALNAPSASTIDPDSLLTAADKERPVPTCAPPADEIEAAEAVVMLDGMVDGNAKAVSGDEKARLIAAAKAAPKATSSCGSCFLGDAFRCASCPYLGLPAFEPGQQVQIDAGMDDI
;
A
#
# COMPACT_ATOMS: atom_id res chain seq x y z
N MET A 1 -1.76 -30.59 -25.94
CA MET A 1 -3.18 -30.20 -25.88
C MET A 1 -3.24 -28.71 -25.61
N ALA A 2 -3.74 -27.93 -26.58
CA ALA A 2 -3.82 -26.47 -26.45
C ALA A 2 -4.78 -26.12 -25.31
N ALA A 3 -4.37 -25.24 -24.40
CA ALA A 3 -5.24 -24.66 -23.40
C ALA A 3 -6.31 -23.85 -24.14
N VAL A 4 -7.53 -24.37 -24.21
CA VAL A 4 -8.69 -23.60 -24.67
C VAL A 4 -8.83 -22.43 -23.71
N ALA A 5 -8.59 -21.22 -24.23
CA ALA A 5 -8.78 -19.99 -23.46
C ALA A 5 -10.24 -19.93 -23.03
N THR A 6 -10.48 -19.92 -21.72
CA THR A 6 -11.81 -19.73 -21.17
C THR A 6 -12.33 -18.36 -21.63
N PRO A 7 -13.56 -18.26 -22.17
CA PRO A 7 -14.13 -16.97 -22.53
C PRO A 7 -14.27 -16.09 -21.27
N PRO A 8 -14.04 -14.77 -21.40
CA PRO A 8 -14.24 -13.84 -20.29
C PRO A 8 -15.72 -13.89 -19.89
N GLY A 9 -15.96 -14.12 -18.61
CA GLY A 9 -17.30 -14.21 -18.06
C GLY A 9 -17.30 -13.88 -16.58
N PRO A 10 -18.47 -13.82 -15.96
CA PRO A 10 -18.63 -13.33 -14.61
C PRO A 10 -17.87 -14.22 -13.61
N ALA A 11 -17.25 -13.57 -12.63
CA ALA A 11 -16.46 -14.19 -11.58
C ALA A 11 -17.27 -14.28 -10.28
N LEU A 12 -17.26 -15.45 -9.66
CA LEU A 12 -17.83 -15.67 -8.33
C LEU A 12 -16.73 -15.56 -7.28
N VAL A 13 -16.92 -14.70 -6.27
CA VAL A 13 -16.01 -14.58 -5.14
C VAL A 13 -16.72 -15.03 -3.87
N VAL A 14 -16.24 -16.13 -3.28
CA VAL A 14 -16.75 -16.68 -2.02
C VAL A 14 -15.76 -16.38 -0.91
N GLY A 15 -16.20 -15.62 0.09
CA GLY A 15 -15.42 -15.29 1.29
C GLY A 15 -15.96 -15.99 2.53
N SER A 16 -15.10 -16.25 3.49
CA SER A 16 -15.49 -16.56 4.88
C SER A 16 -15.58 -15.30 5.73
N LEU A 17 -16.25 -15.39 6.88
CA LEU A 17 -16.36 -14.27 7.83
C LEU A 17 -14.98 -13.80 8.31
N GLY A 18 -14.04 -14.73 8.54
CA GLY A 18 -12.65 -14.39 8.85
C GLY A 18 -11.97 -13.58 7.74
N THR A 19 -12.03 -14.05 6.49
CA THR A 19 -11.42 -13.32 5.36
C THR A 19 -12.09 -11.98 5.03
N ALA A 20 -13.35 -11.81 5.43
CA ALA A 20 -14.06 -10.55 5.31
C ALA A 20 -13.58 -9.52 6.35
N GLN A 21 -13.24 -9.97 7.57
CA GLN A 21 -12.65 -9.13 8.61
C GLN A 21 -11.20 -8.75 8.29
N ASP A 22 -10.43 -9.67 7.69
CA ASP A 22 -9.03 -9.44 7.30
C ASP A 22 -8.87 -8.51 6.08
N GLY A 23 -9.96 -8.11 5.43
CA GLY A 23 -9.94 -7.28 4.22
C GLY A 23 -9.47 -8.01 2.94
N ARG A 24 -8.95 -9.24 3.04
CA ARG A 24 -8.50 -10.05 1.88
C ARG A 24 -9.62 -10.29 0.87
N TYR A 25 -10.83 -10.54 1.36
CA TYR A 25 -12.01 -10.68 0.52
C TYR A 25 -12.31 -9.40 -0.29
N GLN A 26 -12.24 -8.24 0.36
CA GLN A 26 -12.50 -6.94 -0.28
C GLN A 26 -11.40 -6.57 -1.29
N ALA A 27 -10.15 -6.88 -0.96
CA ALA A 27 -9.02 -6.66 -1.85
C ALA A 27 -9.17 -7.45 -3.15
N LEU A 28 -9.51 -8.74 -3.07
CA LEU A 28 -9.71 -9.57 -4.26
C LEU A 28 -10.88 -9.09 -5.12
N ILE A 29 -11.99 -8.68 -4.51
CA ILE A 29 -13.13 -8.09 -5.26
C ILE A 29 -12.67 -6.85 -6.03
N THR A 30 -11.91 -5.97 -5.36
CA THR A 30 -11.40 -4.74 -5.96
C THR A 30 -10.48 -5.06 -7.13
N GLU A 31 -9.54 -5.99 -6.95
CA GLU A 31 -8.63 -6.46 -7.98
C GLU A 31 -9.37 -7.04 -9.19
N LEU A 32 -10.31 -7.96 -8.97
CA LEU A 32 -11.09 -8.57 -10.04
C LEU A 32 -11.98 -7.55 -10.76
N SER A 33 -12.58 -6.61 -10.04
CA SER A 33 -13.35 -5.52 -10.64
C SER A 33 -12.51 -4.56 -11.48
N GLN A 34 -11.20 -4.47 -11.19
CA GLN A 34 -10.27 -3.63 -11.94
C GLN A 34 -9.68 -4.31 -13.18
N SER A 35 -9.76 -5.64 -13.27
CA SER A 35 -9.27 -6.38 -14.42
C SER A 35 -10.05 -6.02 -15.69
N GLU A 36 -9.33 -5.88 -16.81
CA GLU A 36 -9.91 -5.40 -18.08
C GLU A 36 -10.97 -6.35 -18.63
N ASP A 37 -10.77 -7.66 -18.42
CA ASP A 37 -11.69 -8.71 -18.85
C ASP A 37 -13.09 -8.54 -18.21
N LEU A 38 -13.12 -8.29 -16.90
CA LEU A 38 -14.37 -8.18 -16.13
C LEU A 38 -15.00 -6.79 -16.21
N LYS A 39 -14.20 -5.71 -16.39
CA LYS A 39 -14.73 -4.35 -16.63
C LYS A 39 -15.69 -4.29 -17.82
N SER A 40 -15.43 -5.08 -18.86
CA SER A 40 -16.28 -5.13 -20.06
C SER A 40 -17.69 -5.68 -19.80
N LEU A 41 -17.88 -6.45 -18.73
CA LEU A 41 -19.15 -7.08 -18.36
C LEU A 41 -20.05 -6.22 -17.44
N GLY A 42 -19.58 -5.06 -16.94
CA GLY A 42 -20.37 -4.14 -16.13
C GLY A 42 -20.50 -4.50 -14.64
N SER A 43 -21.56 -4.04 -13.96
CA SER A 43 -21.71 -4.19 -12.50
C SER A 43 -21.93 -5.63 -12.01
N ASP A 44 -22.47 -6.51 -12.87
CA ASP A 44 -22.72 -7.92 -12.54
C ASP A 44 -21.54 -8.84 -12.86
N ALA A 45 -20.39 -8.26 -13.23
CA ALA A 45 -19.19 -9.02 -13.55
C ALA A 45 -18.64 -9.80 -12.35
N VAL A 46 -18.79 -9.28 -11.12
CA VAL A 46 -18.25 -9.91 -9.91
C VAL A 46 -19.37 -10.17 -8.90
N GLU A 47 -19.72 -11.44 -8.73
CA GLU A 47 -20.69 -11.83 -7.71
C GLU A 47 -20.01 -12.11 -6.37
N ARG A 48 -20.51 -11.44 -5.33
CA ARG A 48 -19.97 -11.50 -3.96
C ARG A 48 -20.82 -12.42 -3.11
N GLN A 49 -20.22 -13.48 -2.58
CA GLN A 49 -20.87 -14.40 -1.62
C GLN A 49 -20.06 -14.59 -0.34
N ILE A 50 -20.79 -14.92 0.73
CA ILE A 50 -20.22 -15.38 1.99
C ILE A 50 -20.52 -16.88 2.11
N LEU A 51 -19.53 -17.65 2.55
CA LEU A 51 -19.58 -19.11 2.71
C LEU A 51 -20.82 -19.56 3.47
N ASP A 52 -21.05 -19.02 4.67
CA ASP A 52 -22.17 -19.43 5.55
C ASP A 52 -23.52 -19.28 4.85
N ARG A 53 -23.72 -18.21 4.07
CA ARG A 53 -24.98 -18.00 3.32
C ARG A 53 -25.21 -19.04 2.23
N ILE A 54 -24.13 -19.55 1.63
CA ILE A 54 -24.23 -20.65 0.67
C ILE A 54 -24.56 -21.93 1.43
N LEU A 55 -23.85 -22.22 2.52
CA LEU A 55 -24.05 -23.45 3.31
C LEU A 55 -25.44 -23.56 3.94
N ASP A 56 -26.00 -22.43 4.37
CA ASP A 56 -27.36 -22.36 4.92
C ASP A 56 -28.45 -22.41 3.82
N GLY A 57 -28.07 -22.44 2.54
CA GLY A 57 -28.99 -22.41 1.41
C GLY A 57 -29.69 -21.07 1.19
N GLY A 58 -29.22 -20.01 1.86
CA GLY A 58 -29.80 -18.66 1.77
C GLY A 58 -29.58 -17.97 0.42
N LYS A 59 -28.65 -18.46 -0.41
CA LYS A 59 -28.39 -17.93 -1.75
C LYS A 59 -28.17 -19.05 -2.77
N SER A 60 -29.06 -19.15 -3.76
CA SER A 60 -28.91 -20.05 -4.90
C SER A 60 -28.07 -19.39 -5.99
N LEU A 61 -26.95 -20.01 -6.35
CA LEU A 61 -26.13 -19.58 -7.47
C LEU A 61 -26.80 -19.90 -8.81
N LEU A 62 -26.54 -19.06 -9.83
CA LEU A 62 -26.98 -19.32 -11.19
C LEU A 62 -26.22 -20.52 -11.77
N GLN A 63 -26.94 -21.40 -12.47
CA GLN A 63 -26.35 -22.61 -13.06
C GLN A 63 -25.59 -22.29 -14.34
N PHE A 64 -24.39 -22.86 -14.51
CA PHE A 64 -23.52 -22.69 -15.68
C PHE A 64 -23.25 -21.23 -16.11
N TYR A 65 -23.25 -20.30 -15.15
CA TYR A 65 -23.13 -18.86 -15.44
C TYR A 65 -21.71 -18.34 -15.25
N TYR A 66 -20.99 -18.82 -14.23
CA TYR A 66 -19.69 -18.26 -13.87
C TYR A 66 -18.54 -18.91 -14.64
N SER A 67 -17.63 -18.07 -15.15
CA SER A 67 -16.40 -18.51 -15.83
C SER A 67 -15.26 -18.78 -14.86
N SER A 68 -15.22 -18.06 -13.73
CA SER A 68 -14.23 -18.28 -12.67
C SER A 68 -14.86 -18.18 -11.29
N ALA A 69 -14.35 -18.97 -10.34
CA ALA A 69 -14.74 -18.92 -8.94
C ALA A 69 -13.49 -18.80 -8.07
N HIS A 70 -13.43 -17.81 -7.19
CA HIS A 70 -12.35 -17.63 -6.23
C HIS A 70 -12.89 -17.84 -4.82
N VAL A 71 -12.43 -18.88 -4.14
CA VAL A 71 -12.87 -19.27 -2.80
C VAL A 71 -11.77 -18.92 -1.80
N LEU A 72 -12.04 -17.90 -1.00
CA LEU A 72 -11.18 -17.40 0.06
C LEU A 72 -11.75 -17.79 1.42
N VAL A 73 -11.21 -18.84 2.03
CA VAL A 73 -11.70 -19.37 3.30
C VAL A 73 -10.51 -19.62 4.22
N THR A 74 -10.65 -19.26 5.51
CA THR A 74 -9.59 -19.50 6.49
C THR A 74 -9.55 -20.98 6.90
N PRO A 75 -8.41 -21.49 7.39
CA PRO A 75 -8.33 -22.88 7.87
C PRO A 75 -9.31 -23.19 9.02
N ALA A 76 -9.59 -22.20 9.88
CA ALA A 76 -10.52 -22.35 10.99
C ALA A 76 -11.97 -22.49 10.51
N ASP A 77 -12.34 -21.75 9.47
CA ASP A 77 -13.68 -21.82 8.87
C ASP A 77 -13.88 -23.13 8.11
N TYR A 78 -12.84 -23.65 7.44
CA TYR A 78 -12.87 -24.99 6.84
C TYR A 78 -13.08 -26.09 7.87
N ALA A 79 -12.42 -25.99 9.04
CA ALA A 79 -12.61 -26.96 10.11
C ALA A 79 -14.03 -26.91 10.69
N SER A 80 -14.59 -25.70 10.85
CA SER A 80 -15.95 -25.50 11.36
C SER A 80 -17.02 -25.97 10.38
N SER A 81 -16.77 -25.83 9.08
CA SER A 81 -17.71 -26.16 8.00
C SER A 81 -17.49 -27.55 7.40
N ALA A 82 -16.65 -28.39 8.02
CA ALA A 82 -16.17 -29.65 7.44
C ALA A 82 -17.28 -30.59 6.96
N ALA A 83 -18.42 -30.65 7.69
CA ALA A 83 -19.54 -31.51 7.34
C ALA A 83 -20.33 -31.02 6.11
N GLN A 84 -20.24 -29.74 5.75
CA GLN A 84 -21.03 -29.10 4.69
C GLN A 84 -20.19 -28.78 3.45
N LEU A 85 -18.90 -29.14 3.44
CA LEU A 85 -18.01 -28.92 2.29
C LEU A 85 -18.53 -29.65 1.04
N HIS A 86 -19.12 -30.84 1.20
CA HIS A 86 -19.72 -31.60 0.10
C HIS A 86 -20.83 -30.80 -0.62
N PHE A 87 -21.63 -30.05 0.15
CA PHE A 87 -22.69 -29.19 -0.39
C PHE A 87 -22.11 -28.01 -1.16
N LEU A 88 -21.03 -27.40 -0.64
CA LEU A 88 -20.31 -26.34 -1.34
C LEU A 88 -19.73 -26.84 -2.67
N ALA A 89 -19.07 -28.00 -2.66
CA ALA A 89 -18.49 -28.59 -3.87
C ALA A 89 -19.57 -28.87 -4.93
N ALA A 90 -20.69 -29.47 -4.53
CA ALA A 90 -21.82 -29.73 -5.43
C ALA A 90 -22.48 -28.45 -5.97
N THR A 91 -22.55 -27.40 -5.15
CA THR A 91 -23.13 -26.11 -5.55
C THR A 91 -22.22 -25.39 -6.54
N LEU A 92 -20.90 -25.39 -6.30
CA LEU A 92 -19.92 -24.83 -7.23
C LEU A 92 -19.91 -25.58 -8.57
N ALA A 93 -19.95 -26.91 -8.55
CA ALA A 93 -19.99 -27.74 -9.76
C ALA A 93 -21.18 -27.40 -10.67
N LYS A 94 -22.34 -27.08 -10.09
CA LYS A 94 -23.55 -26.67 -10.82
C LYS A 94 -23.48 -25.23 -11.32
N ALA A 95 -22.77 -24.36 -10.60
CA ALA A 95 -22.70 -22.94 -10.90
C ALA A 95 -21.69 -22.60 -12.02
N LEU A 96 -20.59 -23.35 -12.10
CA LEU A 96 -19.51 -23.13 -13.07
C LEU A 96 -19.90 -23.59 -14.47
N ALA A 97 -19.48 -22.82 -15.49
CA ALA A 97 -19.53 -23.21 -16.89
C ALA A 97 -18.65 -24.46 -17.16
N PRO A 98 -18.84 -25.22 -18.26
CA PRO A 98 -18.14 -26.49 -18.52
C PRO A 98 -16.61 -26.41 -18.65
N ASN A 99 -16.02 -25.21 -18.67
CA ASN A 99 -14.57 -24.98 -18.58
C ASN A 99 -14.19 -23.96 -17.49
N GLY A 100 -15.10 -23.70 -16.56
CA GLY A 100 -14.90 -22.72 -15.50
C GLY A 100 -13.78 -23.14 -14.55
N LYS A 101 -13.00 -22.18 -14.07
CA LYS A 101 -11.87 -22.45 -13.15
C LYS A 101 -12.23 -22.03 -11.74
N ALA A 102 -12.00 -22.92 -10.77
CA ALA A 102 -12.15 -22.61 -9.35
C ALA A 102 -10.77 -22.54 -8.68
N HIS A 103 -10.48 -21.42 -8.02
CA HIS A 103 -9.26 -21.20 -7.26
C HIS A 103 -9.58 -21.20 -5.76
N PHE A 104 -8.99 -22.14 -5.02
CA PHE A 104 -9.18 -22.28 -3.58
C PHE A 104 -7.93 -21.80 -2.84
N SER A 105 -8.11 -20.90 -1.86
CA SER A 105 -7.02 -20.55 -0.95
C SER A 105 -6.90 -21.60 0.16
N ASN A 106 -5.75 -22.26 0.23
CA ASN A 106 -5.40 -23.22 1.30
C ASN A 106 -6.47 -24.31 1.56
N PRO A 107 -6.83 -25.12 0.56
CA PRO A 107 -7.83 -26.18 0.72
C PRO A 107 -7.31 -27.31 1.63
N PRO A 108 -8.15 -27.87 2.53
CA PRO A 108 -7.82 -29.11 3.22
C PRO A 108 -7.92 -30.32 2.28
N ALA A 109 -7.16 -31.39 2.57
CA ALA A 109 -7.17 -32.61 1.75
C ALA A 109 -8.57 -33.29 1.63
N SER A 110 -9.44 -33.08 2.62
CA SER A 110 -10.83 -33.56 2.58
C SER A 110 -11.64 -32.92 1.45
N LEU A 111 -11.41 -31.64 1.16
CA LEU A 111 -12.11 -30.89 0.10
C LEU A 111 -11.79 -31.45 -1.29
N GLU A 112 -10.56 -31.91 -1.51
CA GLU A 112 -10.13 -32.48 -2.80
C GLU A 112 -10.98 -33.70 -3.18
N SER A 113 -11.25 -34.55 -2.20
CA SER A 113 -12.07 -35.75 -2.40
C SER A 113 -13.51 -35.39 -2.79
N GLU A 114 -14.08 -34.38 -2.14
CA GLU A 114 -15.44 -33.91 -2.41
C GLU A 114 -15.57 -33.16 -3.74
N LEU A 115 -14.57 -32.35 -4.11
CA LEU A 115 -14.50 -31.69 -5.42
C LEU A 115 -14.47 -32.72 -6.55
N THR A 116 -13.67 -33.77 -6.37
CA THR A 116 -13.60 -34.88 -7.33
C THR A 116 -14.92 -35.65 -7.39
N ALA A 117 -15.56 -35.90 -6.25
CA ALA A 117 -16.88 -36.53 -6.20
C ALA A 117 -17.97 -35.68 -6.85
N ALA A 118 -17.86 -34.35 -6.79
CA ALA A 118 -18.73 -33.41 -7.48
C ALA A 118 -18.44 -33.25 -8.99
N GLY A 119 -17.41 -33.94 -9.51
CA GLY A 119 -17.04 -33.94 -10.92
C GLY A 119 -16.08 -32.84 -11.35
N LEU A 120 -15.47 -32.10 -10.41
CA LEU A 120 -14.42 -31.13 -10.72
C LEU A 120 -13.06 -31.83 -10.85
N GLN A 121 -12.30 -31.47 -11.88
CA GLN A 121 -10.93 -31.92 -12.06
C GLN A 121 -9.96 -31.01 -11.30
N ILE A 122 -9.17 -31.60 -10.41
CA ILE A 122 -8.15 -30.87 -9.65
C ILE A 122 -6.92 -30.72 -10.55
N ALA A 123 -6.69 -29.51 -11.04
CA ALA A 123 -5.41 -29.13 -11.60
C ALA A 123 -4.54 -28.58 -10.47
N ALA A 124 -3.59 -29.40 -9.98
CA ALA A 124 -2.54 -28.88 -9.12
C ALA A 124 -1.88 -27.72 -9.86
N ALA A 125 -1.79 -26.54 -9.21
CA ALA A 125 -1.16 -25.36 -9.77
C ALA A 125 0.19 -25.80 -10.33
N ALA A 126 0.32 -25.83 -11.66
CA ALA A 126 1.55 -26.25 -12.32
C ALA A 126 2.61 -25.35 -11.73
N ALA A 127 3.49 -25.92 -10.89
CA ALA A 127 4.52 -25.15 -10.22
C ALA A 127 5.26 -24.43 -11.34
N VAL A 128 5.03 -23.10 -11.43
CA VAL A 128 5.67 -22.27 -12.44
C VAL A 128 7.15 -22.45 -12.14
N ARG A 129 7.80 -23.22 -13.01
CA ARG A 129 9.23 -23.46 -12.91
C ARG A 129 9.85 -22.10 -13.10
N LEU A 130 10.18 -21.42 -12.00
CA LEU A 130 11.02 -20.25 -12.03
C LEU A 130 12.22 -20.63 -12.91
N PRO A 131 12.50 -19.90 -14.00
CA PRO A 131 13.61 -20.24 -14.87
C PRO A 131 14.84 -20.35 -13.98
N ARG A 132 15.40 -21.57 -13.90
CA ARG A 132 16.63 -21.79 -13.14
C ARG A 132 17.63 -20.82 -13.71
N ARG A 133 18.16 -19.91 -12.87
CA ARG A 133 19.20 -18.97 -13.27
C ARG A 133 20.33 -19.80 -13.88
N THR A 134 20.39 -19.84 -15.20
CA THR A 134 21.61 -20.23 -15.88
C THR A 134 22.64 -19.18 -15.49
N ASN A 135 23.90 -19.59 -15.35
CA ASN A 135 25.02 -18.64 -15.32
C ASN A 135 25.13 -18.02 -16.72
N GLY A 136 24.10 -17.26 -17.13
CA GLY A 136 24.15 -16.39 -18.29
C GLY A 136 25.25 -15.36 -18.07
N ASP A 137 25.99 -15.12 -19.15
CA ASP A 137 27.19 -14.30 -19.19
C ASP A 137 27.01 -13.02 -18.38
N LYS A 138 28.01 -12.71 -17.54
CA LYS A 138 27.99 -11.49 -16.72
C LYS A 138 27.73 -10.25 -17.58
N ALA A 139 28.12 -10.30 -18.87
CA ALA A 139 27.84 -9.29 -19.88
C ALA A 139 26.34 -9.11 -20.19
N SER A 140 25.55 -10.18 -20.31
CA SER A 140 24.11 -10.10 -20.61
C SER A 140 23.32 -9.60 -19.42
N LYS A 141 23.73 -9.94 -18.19
CA LYS A 141 23.15 -9.36 -16.98
C LYS A 141 23.56 -7.90 -16.81
N ALA A 142 24.83 -7.55 -17.08
CA ALA A 142 25.26 -6.14 -17.09
C ALA A 142 24.52 -5.32 -18.15
N ALA A 143 24.18 -5.89 -19.31
CA ALA A 143 23.41 -5.20 -20.36
C ALA A 143 21.94 -4.97 -20.01
N LEU A 144 21.32 -5.85 -19.20
CA LEU A 144 19.94 -5.67 -18.73
C LEU A 144 19.82 -4.60 -17.63
N TRP A 145 20.89 -4.38 -16.86
CA TRP A 145 20.97 -3.29 -15.88
C TRP A 145 21.73 -2.07 -16.39
N ALA A 146 22.27 -2.14 -17.61
CA ALA A 146 22.87 -0.99 -18.27
C ALA A 146 21.74 -0.10 -18.76
N LEU A 147 21.65 1.10 -18.19
CA LEU A 147 20.87 2.21 -18.73
C LEU A 147 21.53 2.72 -20.02
N ASN A 148 21.66 1.86 -21.04
CA ASN A 148 22.00 2.29 -22.39
C ASN A 148 20.69 2.61 -23.11
N ALA A 149 20.08 3.73 -22.73
CA ALA A 149 19.17 4.40 -23.64
C ALA A 149 20.00 4.74 -24.90
N PRO A 150 19.61 4.31 -26.12
CA PRO A 150 20.14 4.96 -27.31
C PRO A 150 19.86 6.45 -27.10
N SER A 151 20.89 7.29 -27.21
CA SER A 151 20.84 8.72 -26.91
C SER A 151 19.67 9.40 -27.61
N ALA A 152 18.49 9.35 -26.98
CA ALA A 152 17.36 10.16 -27.31
C ALA A 152 17.79 11.56 -26.90
N SER A 153 17.76 12.49 -27.87
CA SER A 153 18.00 13.90 -27.63
C SER A 153 17.25 14.32 -26.37
N THR A 154 17.97 14.91 -25.41
CA THR A 154 17.44 15.38 -24.13
C THR A 154 16.16 16.17 -24.39
N ILE A 155 15.01 15.60 -24.02
CA ILE A 155 13.72 16.25 -24.19
C ILE A 155 13.66 17.39 -23.17
N ASP A 156 13.54 18.62 -23.65
CA ASP A 156 13.46 19.81 -22.80
C ASP A 156 12.14 19.79 -22.02
N PRO A 157 12.17 19.69 -20.67
CA PRO A 157 10.96 19.62 -19.85
C PRO A 157 10.06 20.86 -19.98
N ASP A 158 10.61 22.00 -20.41
CA ASP A 158 9.83 23.23 -20.62
C ASP A 158 9.00 23.21 -21.90
N SER A 159 9.38 22.39 -22.89
CA SER A 159 8.60 22.21 -24.13
C SER A 159 7.37 21.32 -23.93
N LEU A 160 7.28 20.61 -22.80
CA LEU A 160 6.16 19.70 -22.49
C LEU A 160 5.06 20.38 -21.65
N LEU A 161 5.32 21.56 -21.09
CA LEU A 161 4.35 22.33 -20.33
C LEU A 161 3.60 23.29 -21.26
N THR A 162 2.26 23.23 -21.26
CA THR A 162 1.45 24.20 -22.00
C THR A 162 1.35 25.51 -21.23
N ALA A 163 1.00 26.60 -21.91
CA ALA A 163 0.84 27.91 -21.25
C ALA A 163 -0.18 27.87 -20.10
N ALA A 164 -1.17 26.98 -20.16
CA ALA A 164 -2.16 26.76 -19.10
C ALA A 164 -1.57 26.11 -17.84
N ASP A 165 -0.54 25.26 -17.96
CA ASP A 165 0.12 24.60 -16.82
C ASP A 165 1.06 25.53 -16.07
N LYS A 166 1.53 26.60 -16.74
CA LYS A 166 2.38 27.64 -16.14
C LYS A 166 1.57 28.69 -15.39
N GLU A 167 0.25 28.71 -15.55
CA GLU A 167 -0.62 29.60 -14.78
C GLU A 167 -0.79 29.04 -13.37
N ARG A 168 -0.47 29.86 -12.37
CA ARG A 168 -0.69 29.50 -10.97
C ARG A 168 -2.20 29.32 -10.76
N PRO A 169 -2.67 28.14 -10.32
CA PRO A 169 -4.09 27.92 -10.11
C PRO A 169 -4.62 28.94 -9.11
N VAL A 170 -5.74 29.58 -9.45
CA VAL A 170 -6.41 30.56 -8.59
C VAL A 170 -6.73 29.93 -7.23
N PRO A 171 -6.47 30.63 -6.11
CA PRO A 171 -6.52 30.05 -4.77
C PRO A 171 -7.96 29.72 -4.37
N THR A 172 -8.40 28.52 -4.75
CA THR A 172 -9.67 27.92 -4.30
C THR A 172 -9.52 27.17 -2.98
N CYS A 173 -8.31 27.11 -2.43
CA CYS A 173 -8.01 26.52 -1.12
C CYS A 173 -7.38 27.51 -0.14
N ALA A 174 -7.66 28.81 -0.30
CA ALA A 174 -7.45 29.79 0.77
C ALA A 174 -8.82 30.10 1.41
N PRO A 175 -8.95 30.11 2.75
CA PRO A 175 -10.11 30.73 3.37
C PRO A 175 -10.20 32.20 2.91
N PRO A 176 -11.41 32.78 2.79
CA PRO A 176 -11.59 34.13 2.27
C PRO A 176 -10.67 35.10 3.02
N ALA A 177 -9.91 35.87 2.26
CA ALA A 177 -8.92 36.84 2.72
C ALA A 177 -9.58 38.11 3.28
N ASP A 178 -10.60 37.94 4.10
CA ASP A 178 -11.13 38.98 4.97
C ASP A 178 -10.62 38.65 6.39
N GLU A 179 -9.65 39.46 6.86
CA GLU A 179 -9.17 39.56 8.25
C GLU A 179 -8.03 38.65 8.75
N ILE A 180 -6.99 38.38 7.95
CA ILE A 180 -5.66 38.09 8.56
C ILE A 180 -4.57 38.90 7.85
N GLU A 181 -4.54 40.20 8.16
CA GLU A 181 -3.29 40.96 8.11
C GLU A 181 -2.29 40.22 9.02
N ALA A 182 -1.43 39.41 8.42
CA ALA A 182 -0.28 38.78 9.07
C ALA A 182 0.75 39.86 9.41
N ALA A 183 0.38 40.76 10.31
CA ALA A 183 1.32 41.46 11.14
C ALA A 183 2.02 40.39 11.99
N GLU A 184 3.35 40.49 12.05
CA GLU A 184 4.29 39.64 12.79
C GLU A 184 3.98 39.63 14.30
N ALA A 185 2.88 39.00 14.69
CA ALA A 185 2.39 38.92 16.05
C ALA A 185 3.03 37.71 16.73
N VAL A 186 3.75 37.96 17.83
CA VAL A 186 4.22 36.89 18.71
C VAL A 186 3.02 36.42 19.51
N VAL A 187 2.69 35.13 19.39
CA VAL A 187 1.48 34.54 19.98
C VAL A 187 1.87 33.69 21.19
N MET A 188 1.16 33.85 22.31
CA MET A 188 1.28 33.02 23.50
C MET A 188 0.08 32.08 23.62
N LEU A 189 0.29 30.83 24.03
CA LEU A 189 -0.80 29.91 24.36
C LEU A 189 -1.31 30.20 25.76
N ASP A 190 -2.60 30.49 25.90
CA ASP A 190 -3.25 30.57 27.20
C ASP A 190 -3.44 29.13 27.73
N GLY A 191 -2.93 28.82 28.92
CA GLY A 191 -2.93 27.48 29.53
C GLY A 191 -4.30 26.92 29.94
N MET A 192 -5.38 27.33 29.27
CA MET A 192 -6.71 26.74 29.38
C MET A 192 -6.82 25.49 28.50
N VAL A 193 -7.70 24.56 28.88
CA VAL A 193 -7.92 23.25 28.22
C VAL A 193 -8.20 23.38 26.71
N ASP A 194 -8.69 24.54 26.26
CA ASP A 194 -9.09 24.81 24.88
C ASP A 194 -7.95 25.34 23.96
N GLY A 195 -6.71 25.43 24.46
CA GLY A 195 -5.50 25.54 23.62
C GLY A 195 -5.40 26.74 22.67
N ASN A 196 -6.14 27.82 22.93
CA ASN A 196 -6.15 28.99 22.05
C ASN A 196 -4.88 29.85 22.22
N ALA A 197 -4.41 30.39 21.10
CA ALA A 197 -3.21 31.20 21.03
C ALA A 197 -3.59 32.69 20.86
N LYS A 198 -3.09 33.57 21.74
CA LYS A 198 -3.41 35.01 21.77
C LYS A 198 -2.19 35.86 21.46
N ALA A 199 -2.38 36.90 20.63
CA ALA A 199 -1.32 37.84 20.27
C ALA A 199 -0.87 38.68 21.48
N VAL A 200 0.45 38.75 21.69
CA VAL A 200 1.10 39.51 22.77
C VAL A 200 1.26 40.98 22.38
N SER A 201 0.99 41.91 23.30
CA SER A 201 1.16 43.36 23.07
C SER A 201 2.63 43.75 22.90
N GLY A 202 2.88 44.87 22.20
CA GLY A 202 4.23 45.27 21.73
C GLY A 202 5.30 45.39 22.82
N ASP A 203 4.94 45.85 24.03
CA ASP A 203 5.90 46.00 25.14
C ASP A 203 6.34 44.65 25.71
N GLU A 204 5.43 43.67 25.77
CA GLU A 204 5.74 42.32 26.25
C GLU A 204 6.46 41.50 25.16
N LYS A 205 6.15 41.75 23.88
CA LYS A 205 6.92 41.24 22.73
C LYS A 205 8.40 41.61 22.86
N ALA A 206 8.72 42.86 23.21
CA ALA A 206 10.11 43.30 23.38
C ALA A 206 10.83 42.59 24.53
N ARG A 207 10.13 42.37 25.66
CA ARG A 207 10.67 41.61 26.81
C ARG A 207 10.93 40.15 26.47
N LEU A 208 10.00 39.50 25.76
CA LEU A 208 10.15 38.11 25.32
C LEU A 208 11.32 37.94 24.33
N ILE A 209 11.52 38.89 23.43
CA ILE A 209 12.66 38.88 22.51
C ILE A 209 13.99 39.08 23.27
N ALA A 210 14.02 39.94 24.31
CA ALA A 210 15.20 40.12 25.15
C ALA A 210 15.50 38.87 26.00
N ALA A 211 14.48 38.23 26.56
CA ALA A 211 14.60 36.99 27.32
C ALA A 211 15.07 35.82 26.43
N ALA A 212 14.55 35.70 25.20
CA ALA A 212 15.00 34.69 24.24
C ALA A 212 16.47 34.87 23.85
N LYS A 213 16.97 36.10 23.79
CA LYS A 213 18.40 36.39 23.54
C LYS A 213 19.30 36.09 24.74
N ALA A 214 18.77 36.16 25.96
CA ALA A 214 19.50 35.86 27.20
C ALA A 214 19.44 34.39 27.60
N ALA A 215 18.51 33.61 27.03
CA ALA A 215 18.42 32.18 27.26
C ALA A 215 19.67 31.46 26.71
N PRO A 216 20.24 30.48 27.44
CA PRO A 216 21.34 29.68 26.94
C PRO A 216 20.88 29.00 25.64
N LYS A 217 21.64 29.24 24.56
CA LYS A 217 21.34 28.67 23.23
C LYS A 217 21.22 27.16 23.40
N ALA A 218 20.06 26.62 23.06
CA ALA A 218 19.78 25.19 23.13
C ALA A 218 20.91 24.44 22.41
N THR A 219 21.61 23.60 23.18
CA THR A 219 22.60 22.69 22.62
C THR A 219 21.86 21.64 21.80
N SER A 220 22.42 21.26 20.65
CA SER A 220 21.86 20.18 19.84
C SER A 220 21.74 18.89 20.68
N SER A 221 20.91 17.94 20.25
CA SER A 221 20.63 16.68 20.96
C SER A 221 21.88 15.86 21.38
N CYS A 222 23.06 16.18 20.82
CA CYS A 222 24.35 15.59 21.17
C CYS A 222 25.18 16.38 22.21
N GLY A 223 24.70 17.54 22.71
CA GLY A 223 24.99 18.24 23.98
C GLY A 223 26.43 18.61 24.39
N SER A 224 27.43 17.87 23.92
CA SER A 224 28.78 17.79 24.49
C SER A 224 29.86 17.51 23.42
N CYS A 225 29.57 17.70 22.12
CA CYS A 225 30.53 17.48 21.03
C CYS A 225 31.88 18.20 21.18
N PHE A 226 31.91 19.31 21.93
CA PHE A 226 33.12 20.09 22.25
C PHE A 226 34.03 19.40 23.29
N LEU A 227 33.54 18.39 24.02
CA LEU A 227 34.31 17.63 25.01
C LEU A 227 35.13 16.48 24.39
N GLY A 228 35.03 16.28 23.07
CA GLY A 228 35.80 15.29 22.33
C GLY A 228 35.08 13.95 22.12
N ASP A 229 35.79 12.98 21.53
CA ASP A 229 35.25 11.70 21.05
C ASP A 229 34.61 10.83 22.12
N ALA A 230 35.02 10.97 23.39
CA ALA A 230 34.43 10.23 24.51
C ALA A 230 32.94 10.55 24.72
N PHE A 231 32.46 11.68 24.19
CA PHE A 231 31.08 12.14 24.32
C PHE A 231 30.34 12.20 22.98
N ARG A 232 30.95 11.70 21.89
CA ARG A 232 30.31 11.61 20.58
C ARG A 232 29.58 10.26 20.47
N CYS A 233 28.32 10.28 20.06
CA CYS A 233 27.55 9.06 19.81
C CYS A 233 28.22 8.21 18.72
N ALA A 234 28.00 6.89 18.72
CA ALA A 234 28.61 5.97 17.74
C ALA A 234 28.30 6.32 16.26
N SER A 235 27.21 7.05 16.00
CA SER A 235 26.80 7.54 14.68
C SER A 235 27.39 8.91 14.30
N CYS A 236 28.30 9.48 15.11
CA CYS A 236 28.82 10.83 14.84
C CYS A 236 29.81 10.81 13.66
N PRO A 237 29.60 11.61 12.60
CA PRO A 237 30.48 11.63 11.43
C PRO A 237 31.90 12.14 11.72
N TYR A 238 32.11 12.78 12.88
CA TYR A 238 33.40 13.35 13.30
C TYR A 238 34.15 12.50 14.32
N LEU A 239 33.74 11.24 14.55
CA LEU A 239 34.40 10.34 15.51
C LEU A 239 35.86 10.08 15.08
N GLY A 240 36.82 10.40 15.96
CA GLY A 240 38.26 10.23 15.73
C GLY A 240 39.01 11.51 15.33
N LEU A 241 38.31 12.63 15.17
CA LEU A 241 38.90 13.95 14.93
C LEU A 241 39.03 14.74 16.24
N PRO A 242 39.99 15.67 16.36
CA PRO A 242 40.19 16.44 17.58
C PRO A 242 38.90 17.18 18.03
N ALA A 243 38.84 17.51 19.32
CA ALA A 243 37.74 18.28 19.87
C ALA A 243 37.62 19.65 19.17
N PHE A 244 36.41 20.08 18.89
CA PHE A 244 36.15 21.40 18.29
C PHE A 244 36.35 22.50 19.32
N GLU A 245 36.84 23.66 18.88
CA GLU A 245 36.96 24.82 19.76
C GLU A 245 35.57 25.39 20.12
N PRO A 246 35.36 25.85 21.37
CA PRO A 246 34.10 26.42 21.79
C PRO A 246 33.78 27.68 20.97
N GLY A 247 32.83 27.55 20.04
CA GLY A 247 32.41 28.61 19.11
C GLY A 247 32.51 28.24 17.63
N GLN A 248 33.18 27.14 17.28
CA GLN A 248 33.26 26.64 15.91
C GLN A 248 31.92 26.00 15.48
N GLN A 249 31.29 26.54 14.44
CA GLN A 249 30.06 25.95 13.87
C GLN A 249 30.43 24.70 13.05
N VAL A 250 29.95 23.55 13.51
CA VAL A 250 30.09 22.27 12.79
C VAL A 250 28.95 22.17 11.78
N GLN A 251 29.26 22.17 10.49
CA GLN A 251 28.28 22.00 9.42
C GLN A 251 28.01 20.51 9.23
N ILE A 252 26.86 20.04 9.71
CA ILE A 252 26.38 18.68 9.43
C ILE A 252 25.48 18.79 8.20
N ASP A 253 25.90 18.23 7.06
CA ASP A 253 25.06 18.17 5.87
C ASP A 253 23.85 17.28 6.16
N ALA A 254 22.64 17.84 6.13
CA ALA A 254 21.38 17.17 6.48
C ALA A 254 20.95 16.06 5.50
N GLY A 255 21.84 15.59 4.63
CA GLY A 255 21.61 14.52 3.67
C GLY A 255 22.08 13.13 4.13
N MET A 256 22.56 12.99 5.37
CA MET A 256 23.06 11.71 5.92
C MET A 256 22.22 11.14 7.08
N ASP A 257 21.03 11.68 7.34
CA ASP A 257 20.13 11.27 8.45
C ASP A 257 18.98 10.35 7.97
N ASP A 258 19.31 9.35 7.16
CA ASP A 258 18.37 8.28 6.75
C ASP A 258 19.05 6.89 6.84
N ILE A 259 19.12 6.35 8.06
CA ILE A 259 19.00 4.90 8.37
C ILE A 259 18.67 4.66 9.85
#